data_AF-A0A183BRL7-F1
#
_entry.id   AF-A0A183BRL7-F1
#
_cell.length_a   1.000
_cell.length_b   1.000
_cell.length_c   1.000
_cell.angle_alpha   90.00
_cell.angle_beta   90.00
_cell.angle_gamma   90.00
#
_symmetry.space_group_name_H-M   'P 1'
#
loop_
_entity.id
_entity.type
_entity.pdbx_description
1 polymer ?
#
loop_
_entity_poly.entity_id
_entity_poly.type
_entity_poly.pdbx_seq_one_letter_code
_entity_poly.pdbx_strand_id
1 'polypeptide(L)'
;MMCRKIRHINIKQRSQAVEIRMFYALILLSIANFLFAVYLITWDILSRRHNELAPIAEWTLYIIIDFYDMNSPYGLLITSKVVRKNFCSREYLATQKKVQQLLAKPGMIERFLPEDPSMVTMLRSTFAGLWSLNDTDERCQNAIKDAIEHPENYVIKPNMEGGGHNFFGQQVREKLLTFTADEREAHILMQKLNPMIVKNYMIRSLKEPVFGEMTTELGIFGFLLGDSRDKTVAYNVQKGHFMRTKLASVNEGGVSIGTGVFDSPYLIPIP
;
A
#
# COMPACT_ATOMS: atom_id res chain seq x y z
N MET A 1 -41.05 -31.76 31.63
CA MET A 1 -40.04 -31.63 32.70
C MET A 1 -38.64 -31.63 32.06
N MET A 2 -38.25 -30.52 31.41
CA MET A 2 -36.88 -30.38 30.89
C MET A 2 -36.57 -28.89 30.68
N CYS A 3 -36.26 -28.21 31.79
CA CYS A 3 -35.67 -26.89 31.77
C CYS A 3 -34.82 -26.71 33.03
N ARG A 4 -33.68 -26.04 32.88
CA ARG A 4 -32.69 -25.65 33.90
C ARG A 4 -31.55 -26.65 34.20
N LYS A 5 -30.52 -26.59 33.36
CA LYS A 5 -29.12 -26.58 33.81
C LYS A 5 -28.40 -25.40 33.15
N ILE A 6 -28.66 -24.20 33.64
CA ILE A 6 -27.83 -23.03 33.35
C ILE A 6 -26.53 -23.24 34.12
N ARG A 7 -25.42 -23.37 33.39
CA ARG A 7 -24.06 -23.41 33.94
C ARG A 7 -23.79 -22.07 34.63
N HIS A 8 -23.62 -22.08 35.95
CA HIS A 8 -22.96 -21.00 36.66
C HIS A 8 -21.49 -20.94 36.21
N ILE A 9 -21.19 -20.12 35.21
CA ILE A 9 -19.83 -19.78 34.81
C ILE A 9 -19.37 -18.64 35.72
N ASN A 10 -18.29 -18.86 36.46
CA ASN A 10 -17.74 -17.93 37.44
C ASN A 10 -17.12 -16.70 36.75
N ILE A 11 -17.87 -15.59 36.73
CA ILE A 11 -17.52 -14.32 36.05
C ILE A 11 -16.21 -13.72 36.59
N LYS A 12 -15.91 -13.90 37.89
CA LYS A 12 -14.71 -13.35 38.55
C LYS A 12 -13.41 -13.93 38.00
N GLN A 13 -13.38 -15.23 37.72
CA GLN A 13 -12.22 -15.92 37.14
C GLN A 13 -11.95 -15.49 35.68
N ARG A 14 -12.99 -15.13 34.93
CA ARG A 14 -12.84 -14.58 33.58
C ARG A 14 -12.26 -13.16 33.59
N SER A 15 -12.68 -12.31 34.53
CA SER A 15 -12.13 -10.95 34.69
C SER A 15 -10.63 -10.99 35.00
N GLN A 16 -10.21 -11.81 35.98
CA GLN A 16 -8.79 -11.98 36.31
C GLN A 16 -7.98 -12.55 35.15
N ALA A 17 -8.54 -13.50 34.40
CA ALA A 17 -7.85 -14.04 33.21
C ALA A 17 -7.70 -12.99 32.08
N VAL A 18 -8.61 -12.02 31.98
CA VAL A 18 -8.51 -10.90 31.03
C VAL A 18 -7.46 -9.89 31.50
N GLU A 19 -7.46 -9.52 32.78
CA GLU A 19 -6.47 -8.60 33.37
C GLU A 19 -5.04 -9.14 33.26
N ILE A 20 -4.84 -10.43 33.55
CA ILE A 20 -3.54 -11.09 33.39
C ILE A 20 -3.08 -11.04 31.92
N ARG A 21 -3.98 -11.32 30.96
CA ARG A 21 -3.65 -11.25 29.53
C ARG A 21 -3.32 -9.83 29.08
N MET A 22 -4.02 -8.83 29.59
CA MET A 22 -3.72 -7.41 29.31
C MET A 22 -2.34 -7.02 29.87
N PHE A 23 -2.00 -7.47 31.07
CA PHE A 23 -0.70 -7.21 31.67
C PHE A 23 0.45 -7.85 30.87
N TYR A 24 0.30 -9.11 30.44
CA TYR A 24 1.26 -9.75 29.55
C TYR A 24 1.39 -9.02 28.20
N ALA A 25 0.27 -8.54 27.64
CA ALA A 25 0.30 -7.78 26.38
C ALA A 25 1.03 -6.43 26.53
N LEU A 26 0.89 -5.75 27.68
CA LEU A 26 1.61 -4.51 27.96
C LEU A 26 3.13 -4.73 28.11
N ILE A 27 3.53 -5.83 28.74
CA ILE A 27 4.95 -6.22 28.86
C ILE A 27 5.52 -6.52 27.46
N LEU A 28 4.82 -7.33 26.66
CA LEU A 28 5.24 -7.65 25.30
C LEU A 28 5.33 -6.40 24.42
N LEU A 29 4.39 -5.47 24.54
CA LEU A 29 4.42 -4.19 23.82
C LEU A 29 5.62 -3.33 24.25
N SER A 30 5.95 -3.33 25.54
CA SER A 30 7.10 -2.58 26.06
C SER A 30 8.41 -3.15 25.54
N ILE A 31 8.53 -4.49 25.51
CA ILE A 31 9.69 -5.19 24.92
C ILE A 31 9.78 -4.90 23.41
N ALA A 32 8.66 -4.96 22.69
CA ALA A 32 8.63 -4.66 21.27
C ALA A 32 9.04 -3.20 20.99
N ASN A 33 8.54 -2.23 21.76
CA ASN A 33 8.92 -0.80 21.65
C ASN A 33 10.41 -0.60 21.87
N PHE A 34 10.96 -1.28 22.87
CA PHE A 34 12.38 -1.24 23.15
C PHE A 34 13.19 -1.82 21.98
N LEU A 35 12.82 -2.99 21.45
CA LEU A 35 13.49 -3.61 20.31
C LEU A 35 13.38 -2.74 19.04
N PHE A 36 12.24 -2.10 18.82
CA PHE A 36 12.04 -1.18 17.70
C PHE A 36 12.87 0.09 17.83
N ALA A 37 12.96 0.67 19.03
CA ALA A 37 13.82 1.83 19.29
C ALA A 37 15.30 1.47 19.08
N VAL A 38 15.74 0.32 19.58
CA VAL A 38 17.10 -0.20 19.33
C VAL A 38 17.35 -0.39 17.84
N TYR A 39 16.38 -0.96 17.10
CA TYR A 39 16.45 -1.10 15.65
C TYR A 39 16.60 0.26 14.94
N LEU A 40 15.78 1.25 15.27
CA LEU A 40 15.84 2.59 14.65
C LEU A 40 17.18 3.29 14.92
N ILE A 41 17.71 3.18 16.14
CA ILE A 41 19.02 3.74 16.51
C ILE A 41 20.14 3.02 15.74
N THR A 42 20.08 1.70 15.68
CA THR A 42 21.08 0.89 14.96
C THR A 42 21.03 1.17 13.46
N TRP A 43 19.83 1.37 12.92
CA TRP A 43 19.60 1.77 11.53
C TRP A 43 20.15 3.17 11.22
N ASP A 44 19.91 4.17 12.04
CA ASP A 44 20.48 5.53 11.84
C ASP A 44 22.01 5.48 11.87
N ILE A 45 22.61 4.66 12.74
CA ILE A 45 24.06 4.49 12.81
C ILE A 45 24.61 3.76 11.56
N LEU A 46 23.95 2.69 11.11
CA LEU A 46 24.40 1.87 9.98
C LEU A 46 24.15 2.55 8.64
N SER A 47 23.00 3.18 8.44
CA SER A 47 22.67 3.91 7.19
C SER A 47 23.59 5.10 6.94
N ARG A 48 24.08 5.76 8.01
CA ARG A 48 25.11 6.81 7.90
C ARG A 48 26.49 6.28 7.50
N ARG A 49 26.79 5.00 7.73
CA ARG A 49 28.11 4.39 7.45
C ARG A 49 28.12 3.54 6.18
N HIS A 50 26.99 2.93 5.81
CA HIS A 50 26.90 1.96 4.71
C HIS A 50 25.57 2.11 3.96
N ASN A 51 25.57 2.92 2.89
CA ASN A 51 24.38 3.23 2.09
C ASN A 51 23.82 2.00 1.33
N GLU A 52 24.66 1.01 1.05
CA GLU A 52 24.31 -0.23 0.34
C GLU A 52 23.46 -1.23 1.16
N LEU A 53 23.36 -1.03 2.48
CA LEU A 53 22.55 -1.88 3.37
C LEU A 53 21.09 -1.41 3.49
N ALA A 54 20.71 -0.34 2.80
CA ALA A 54 19.38 0.24 2.90
C ALA A 54 18.22 -0.72 2.55
N PRO A 55 18.35 -1.58 1.54
CA PRO A 55 17.31 -2.58 1.25
C PRO A 55 17.10 -3.58 2.40
N ILE A 56 18.17 -4.06 3.06
CA ILE A 56 18.09 -5.06 4.15
C ILE A 56 17.34 -4.51 5.37
N ALA A 57 17.49 -3.20 5.62
CA ALA A 57 16.77 -2.54 6.68
C ALA A 57 15.27 -2.43 6.38
N GLU A 58 14.89 -2.09 5.15
CA GLU A 58 13.48 -2.03 4.78
C GLU A 58 12.77 -3.38 5.00
N TRP A 59 13.41 -4.49 4.62
CA TRP A 59 12.92 -5.85 4.90
C TRP A 59 12.80 -6.17 6.40
N THR A 60 13.76 -5.71 7.21
CA THR A 60 13.70 -5.92 8.66
C THR A 60 12.66 -5.02 9.35
N LEU A 61 12.37 -3.84 8.81
CA LEU A 61 11.25 -3.02 9.26
C LEU A 61 9.91 -3.71 9.01
N TYR A 62 9.72 -4.35 7.85
CA TYR A 62 8.52 -5.17 7.58
C TYR A 62 8.42 -6.37 8.51
N ILE A 63 9.52 -7.10 8.75
CA ILE A 63 9.52 -8.22 9.71
C ILE A 63 9.22 -7.73 11.14
N ILE A 64 9.74 -6.57 11.54
CA ILE A 64 9.48 -6.00 12.87
C ILE A 64 8.05 -5.48 12.95
N ILE A 65 7.51 -4.85 11.91
CA ILE A 65 6.09 -4.45 11.82
C ILE A 65 5.20 -5.68 11.87
N ASP A 66 5.51 -6.75 11.15
CA ASP A 66 4.79 -8.04 11.22
C ASP A 66 4.87 -8.64 12.64
N PHE A 67 6.03 -8.57 13.30
CA PHE A 67 6.18 -8.98 14.71
C PHE A 67 5.42 -8.08 15.70
N TYR A 68 5.35 -6.78 15.39
CA TYR A 68 4.61 -5.77 16.14
C TYR A 68 3.11 -5.99 16.03
N ASP A 69 2.63 -6.26 14.82
CA ASP A 69 1.24 -6.50 14.50
C ASP A 69 0.78 -7.85 15.08
N MET A 70 1.70 -8.81 15.19
CA MET A 70 1.44 -10.07 15.90
C MET A 70 1.26 -9.91 17.42
N ASN A 71 1.76 -8.85 18.07
CA ASN A 71 1.81 -8.72 19.54
C ASN A 71 1.33 -7.39 20.14
N SER A 72 0.83 -6.45 19.33
CA SER A 72 0.29 -5.17 19.82
C SER A 72 -1.08 -5.35 20.51
N PRO A 73 -1.30 -4.80 21.73
CA PRO A 73 -2.62 -4.74 22.36
C PRO A 73 -3.60 -3.77 21.66
N TYR A 74 -3.14 -2.97 20.70
CA TYR A 74 -4.04 -2.25 19.77
C TYR A 74 -4.37 -3.08 18.52
N GLY A 75 -3.59 -4.12 18.23
CA GLY A 75 -3.96 -5.23 17.34
C GLY A 75 -5.02 -6.16 17.96
N LEU A 76 -5.39 -5.98 19.24
CA LEU A 76 -6.32 -6.84 19.97
C LEU A 76 -7.78 -6.76 19.47
N LEU A 77 -8.12 -5.78 18.64
CA LEU A 77 -9.45 -5.69 18.00
C LEU A 77 -9.48 -6.24 16.57
N ILE A 78 -8.34 -6.37 15.89
CA ILE A 78 -8.28 -6.90 14.50
C ILE A 78 -7.75 -8.35 14.47
N THR A 79 -7.02 -8.81 15.49
CA THR A 79 -6.33 -10.11 15.47
C THR A 79 -6.85 -11.14 16.48
N SER A 80 -8.11 -11.05 16.90
CA SER A 80 -8.72 -12.17 17.64
C SER A 80 -8.73 -13.43 16.76
N LYS A 81 -8.54 -14.63 17.36
CA LYS A 81 -8.62 -15.94 16.69
C LYS A 81 -9.89 -16.15 15.84
N VAL A 82 -10.91 -15.31 16.02
CA VAL A 82 -12.18 -15.33 15.28
C VAL A 82 -12.07 -14.65 13.91
N VAL A 83 -11.21 -13.63 13.75
CA VAL A 83 -11.00 -12.87 12.50
C VAL A 83 -9.83 -13.44 11.67
N ARG A 84 -8.96 -14.24 12.31
CA ARG A 84 -7.63 -14.61 11.80
C ARG A 84 -7.56 -15.60 10.64
N LYS A 85 -8.64 -16.04 10.01
CA LYS A 85 -8.52 -17.18 9.08
C LYS A 85 -8.18 -16.85 7.63
N ASN A 86 -8.16 -15.60 7.18
CA ASN A 86 -7.83 -15.29 5.78
C ASN A 86 -7.01 -14.01 5.50
N PHE A 87 -6.91 -13.06 6.43
CA PHE A 87 -6.44 -11.69 6.17
C PHE A 87 -4.98 -11.52 5.67
N CYS A 88 -4.14 -12.56 5.71
CA CYS A 88 -2.68 -12.38 5.64
C CYS A 88 -2.03 -12.72 4.28
N SER A 89 -2.76 -13.29 3.32
CA SER A 89 -2.15 -13.61 2.01
C SER A 89 -3.03 -13.27 0.81
N ARG A 90 -4.34 -13.48 0.88
CA ARG A 90 -5.23 -13.24 -0.28
C ARG A 90 -5.45 -11.76 -0.52
N GLU A 91 -5.73 -11.01 0.55
CA GLU A 91 -5.92 -9.58 0.52
C GLU A 91 -4.62 -8.86 0.13
N TYR A 92 -3.47 -9.32 0.64
CA TYR A 92 -2.17 -8.81 0.24
C TYR A 92 -1.84 -9.11 -1.24
N LEU A 93 -2.18 -10.30 -1.75
CA LEU A 93 -2.01 -10.58 -3.17
C LEU A 93 -2.92 -9.71 -4.05
N ALA A 94 -4.07 -9.27 -3.53
CA ALA A 94 -4.98 -8.39 -4.26
C ALA A 94 -4.42 -6.96 -4.45
N THR A 95 -3.45 -6.52 -3.64
CA THR A 95 -2.83 -5.20 -3.77
C THR A 95 -1.69 -5.15 -4.78
N GLN A 96 -1.31 -6.30 -5.36
CA GLN A 96 -0.19 -6.38 -6.31
C GLN A 96 -0.48 -5.57 -7.58
N LYS A 97 0.58 -4.95 -8.12
CA LYS A 97 0.52 -4.16 -9.37
C LYS A 97 0.00 -5.01 -10.53
N LYS A 98 0.35 -6.30 -10.57
CA LYS A 98 -0.19 -7.24 -11.55
C LYS A 98 -1.71 -7.41 -11.43
N VAL A 99 -2.27 -7.48 -10.22
CA VAL A 99 -3.73 -7.56 -10.02
C VAL A 99 -4.41 -6.26 -10.48
N GLN A 100 -3.84 -5.10 -10.14
CA GLN A 100 -4.32 -3.81 -10.64
C GLN A 100 -4.36 -3.78 -12.18
N GLN A 101 -3.30 -4.25 -12.85
CA GLN A 101 -3.23 -4.34 -14.31
C GLN A 101 -4.27 -5.30 -14.90
N LEU A 102 -4.48 -6.46 -14.27
CA LEU A 102 -5.48 -7.43 -14.71
C LEU A 102 -6.90 -6.88 -14.58
N LEU A 103 -7.22 -6.18 -13.49
CA LEU A 103 -8.53 -5.55 -13.31
C LEU A 103 -8.81 -4.48 -14.37
N ALA A 104 -7.78 -3.84 -14.93
CA ALA A 104 -7.92 -2.86 -16.01
C ALA A 104 -8.19 -3.47 -17.40
N LYS A 105 -8.15 -4.80 -17.55
CA LYS A 105 -8.53 -5.46 -18.80
C LYS A 105 -10.04 -5.40 -19.02
N PRO A 106 -10.51 -5.29 -20.28
CA PRO A 106 -11.93 -5.38 -20.60
C PRO A 106 -12.55 -6.66 -20.03
N GLY A 107 -13.73 -6.54 -19.44
CA GLY A 107 -14.47 -7.68 -18.87
C GLY A 107 -13.97 -8.20 -17.52
N MET A 108 -12.83 -7.73 -16.98
CA MET A 108 -12.30 -8.28 -15.72
C MET A 108 -13.03 -7.79 -14.47
N ILE A 109 -13.39 -6.51 -14.39
CA ILE A 109 -14.15 -5.98 -13.24
C ILE A 109 -15.56 -6.58 -13.18
N GLU A 110 -16.20 -6.78 -14.34
CA GLU A 110 -17.56 -7.32 -14.44
C GLU A 110 -17.67 -8.71 -13.80
N ARG A 111 -16.58 -9.47 -13.73
CA ARG A 111 -16.54 -10.76 -13.03
C ARG A 111 -16.74 -10.64 -11.52
N PHE A 112 -16.41 -9.48 -10.95
CA PHE A 112 -16.54 -9.19 -9.52
C PHE A 112 -17.79 -8.36 -9.21
N LEU A 113 -18.30 -7.60 -10.18
CA LEU A 113 -19.47 -6.73 -10.06
C LEU A 113 -20.48 -6.99 -11.20
N PRO A 114 -20.99 -8.23 -11.36
CA PRO A 114 -21.85 -8.58 -12.50
C PRO A 114 -23.20 -7.83 -12.48
N GLU A 115 -23.65 -7.41 -11.30
CA GLU A 115 -24.95 -6.78 -11.09
C GLU A 115 -24.89 -5.25 -10.98
N ASP A 116 -23.70 -4.63 -11.08
CA ASP A 116 -23.54 -3.18 -10.94
C ASP A 116 -22.71 -2.53 -12.06
N PRO A 117 -23.28 -2.39 -13.27
CA PRO A 117 -22.61 -1.75 -14.41
C PRO A 117 -22.23 -0.29 -14.16
N SER A 118 -22.99 0.42 -13.32
CA SER A 118 -22.73 1.81 -12.96
C SER A 118 -21.44 1.93 -12.16
N MET A 119 -21.26 1.07 -11.15
CA MET A 119 -20.01 1.00 -10.39
C MET A 119 -18.83 0.56 -11.26
N VAL A 120 -19.02 -0.38 -12.19
CA VAL A 120 -17.97 -0.75 -13.16
C VAL A 120 -17.51 0.47 -13.97
N THR A 121 -18.45 1.30 -14.43
CA THR A 121 -18.16 2.50 -15.20
C THR A 121 -17.39 3.52 -14.36
N MET A 122 -17.84 3.77 -13.12
CA MET A 122 -17.14 4.66 -12.19
C MET A 122 -15.72 4.17 -11.89
N LEU A 123 -15.53 2.89 -11.56
CA LEU A 123 -14.20 2.33 -11.29
C LEU A 123 -13.28 2.49 -12.49
N ARG A 124 -13.76 2.17 -13.70
CA ARG A 124 -12.98 2.33 -14.94
C ARG A 124 -12.56 3.77 -15.20
N SER A 125 -13.40 4.75 -14.88
CA SER A 125 -13.02 6.17 -15.05
C SER A 125 -11.83 6.60 -14.17
N THR A 126 -11.51 5.84 -13.12
CA THR A 126 -10.34 6.11 -12.26
C THR A 126 -9.06 5.44 -12.75
N PHE A 127 -9.14 4.55 -13.74
CA PHE A 127 -7.99 3.76 -14.18
C PHE A 127 -7.13 4.54 -15.15
N ALA A 128 -5.83 4.57 -14.88
CA ALA A 128 -4.83 4.91 -15.88
C ALA A 128 -4.67 3.77 -16.90
N GLY A 129 -3.95 4.04 -17.99
CA GLY A 129 -3.47 2.98 -18.87
C GLY A 129 -2.58 1.98 -18.13
N LEU A 130 -2.92 0.70 -18.19
CA LEU A 130 -2.22 -0.40 -17.53
C LEU A 130 -2.10 -1.58 -18.50
N TRP A 131 -0.88 -2.04 -18.74
CA TRP A 131 -0.56 -3.07 -19.73
C TRP A 131 0.40 -4.12 -19.20
N SER A 132 0.24 -5.34 -19.70
CA SER A 132 1.17 -6.44 -19.47
C SER A 132 2.36 -6.30 -20.43
N LEU A 133 3.56 -6.63 -19.97
CA LEU A 133 4.74 -6.67 -20.85
C LEU A 133 4.93 -8.01 -21.58
N ASN A 134 4.15 -9.03 -21.20
CA ASN A 134 4.24 -10.39 -21.74
C ASN A 134 3.02 -10.78 -22.61
N ASP A 135 1.95 -9.99 -22.60
CA ASP A 135 0.75 -10.33 -23.37
C ASP A 135 0.95 -10.00 -24.85
N THR A 136 0.40 -10.85 -25.73
CA THR A 136 0.48 -10.72 -27.18
C THR A 136 -0.68 -9.93 -27.78
N ASP A 137 -1.58 -9.39 -26.96
CA ASP A 137 -2.68 -8.59 -27.46
C ASP A 137 -2.19 -7.27 -28.07
N GLU A 138 -2.86 -6.84 -29.14
CA GLU A 138 -2.50 -5.67 -29.93
C GLU A 138 -2.40 -4.40 -29.06
N ARG A 139 -3.27 -4.26 -28.06
CA ARG A 139 -3.26 -3.11 -27.15
C ARG A 139 -1.98 -3.06 -26.32
N CYS A 140 -1.52 -4.18 -25.77
CA CYS A 140 -0.25 -4.25 -25.04
C CYS A 140 0.95 -4.04 -25.97
N GLN A 141 0.95 -4.64 -27.17
CA GLN A 141 2.05 -4.49 -28.13
C GLN A 141 2.19 -3.03 -28.62
N ASN A 142 1.08 -2.37 -28.92
CA ASN A 142 1.08 -0.96 -29.29
C ASN A 142 1.58 -0.07 -28.14
N ALA A 143 1.17 -0.34 -26.90
CA ALA A 143 1.64 0.41 -25.74
C ALA A 143 3.14 0.19 -25.47
N ILE A 144 3.67 -1.02 -25.67
CA ILE A 144 5.11 -1.29 -25.55
C ILE A 144 5.90 -0.55 -26.63
N LYS A 145 5.41 -0.56 -27.88
CA LYS A 145 6.04 0.18 -28.98
C LYS A 145 6.07 1.68 -28.69
N ASP A 146 4.93 2.25 -28.30
CA ASP A 146 4.82 3.66 -27.94
C ASP A 146 5.74 4.00 -26.75
N ALA A 147 5.83 3.14 -25.74
CA ALA A 147 6.73 3.34 -24.59
C ALA A 147 8.23 3.23 -24.94
N ILE A 148 8.59 2.57 -26.05
CA ILE A 148 9.96 2.57 -26.55
C ILE A 148 10.28 3.89 -27.27
N GLU A 149 9.31 4.45 -27.99
CA GLU A 149 9.44 5.70 -28.75
C GLU A 149 9.31 6.94 -27.85
N HIS A 150 8.40 6.90 -26.87
CA HIS A 150 8.00 7.97 -25.96
C HIS A 150 8.05 7.53 -24.47
N PRO A 151 9.23 7.12 -23.97
CA PRO A 151 9.35 6.53 -22.64
C PRO A 151 8.95 7.47 -21.48
N GLU A 152 8.95 8.79 -21.71
CA GLU A 152 8.51 9.80 -20.76
C GLU A 152 7.03 9.70 -20.38
N ASN A 153 6.20 9.09 -21.24
CA ASN A 153 4.77 8.91 -21.01
C ASN A 153 4.43 7.68 -20.17
N TYR A 154 5.44 6.92 -19.74
CA TYR A 154 5.25 5.61 -19.11
C TYR A 154 6.11 5.43 -17.85
N VAL A 155 5.69 4.46 -17.05
CA VAL A 155 6.40 3.97 -15.87
C VAL A 155 6.34 2.44 -15.87
N ILE A 156 7.49 1.79 -15.68
CA ILE A 156 7.51 0.34 -15.44
C ILE A 156 7.54 0.10 -13.93
N LYS A 157 6.66 -0.78 -13.45
CA LYS A 157 6.53 -1.08 -12.02
C LYS A 157 6.74 -2.57 -11.76
N PRO A 158 7.69 -2.95 -10.88
CA PRO A 158 7.73 -4.31 -10.34
C PRO A 158 6.58 -4.54 -9.35
N ASN A 159 6.31 -5.80 -9.04
CA ASN A 159 5.43 -6.21 -7.95
C ASN A 159 6.11 -6.02 -6.57
N MET A 160 6.41 -4.76 -6.23
CA MET A 160 6.97 -4.34 -4.95
C MET A 160 6.21 -3.15 -4.37
N GLU A 161 6.28 -2.99 -3.05
CA GLU A 161 5.71 -1.89 -2.27
C GLU A 161 6.82 -1.12 -1.54
N GLY A 162 6.52 0.06 -0.98
CA GLY A 162 7.52 0.88 -0.25
C GLY A 162 8.11 2.05 -1.04
N GLY A 163 8.04 2.00 -2.38
CA GLY A 163 8.51 3.05 -3.28
C GLY A 163 9.98 2.90 -3.68
N GLY A 164 10.41 3.62 -4.72
CA GLY A 164 11.81 3.57 -5.18
C GLY A 164 12.17 2.43 -6.14
N HIS A 165 11.22 1.59 -6.52
CA HIS A 165 11.45 0.44 -7.40
C HIS A 165 11.03 0.66 -8.86
N ASN A 166 10.41 1.79 -9.19
CA ASN A 166 9.87 2.01 -10.53
C ASN A 166 10.95 2.53 -11.49
N PHE A 167 10.81 2.21 -12.78
CA PHE A 167 11.67 2.75 -13.84
C PHE A 167 10.94 3.87 -14.59
N PHE A 168 11.65 4.96 -14.89
CA PHE A 168 11.12 6.17 -15.52
C PHE A 168 11.99 6.65 -16.67
N GLY A 169 11.38 7.37 -17.62
CA GLY A 169 12.10 8.02 -18.72
C GLY A 169 12.96 7.00 -19.47
N GLN A 170 14.20 7.34 -19.79
CA GLN A 170 15.08 6.48 -20.59
C GLN A 170 15.22 5.04 -20.07
N GLN A 171 15.14 4.83 -18.75
CA GLN A 171 15.18 3.48 -18.16
C GLN A 171 14.01 2.60 -18.63
N VAL A 172 12.83 3.18 -18.91
CA VAL A 172 11.69 2.45 -19.47
C VAL A 172 12.09 1.83 -20.80
N ARG A 173 12.62 2.64 -21.72
CA ARG A 173 13.08 2.17 -23.03
C ARG A 173 14.15 1.09 -22.90
N GLU A 174 15.17 1.33 -22.08
CA GLU A 174 16.26 0.38 -21.84
C GLU A 174 15.74 -0.96 -21.32
N LYS A 175 14.84 -0.94 -20.32
CA LYS A 175 14.25 -2.17 -19.76
C LYS A 175 13.36 -2.89 -20.76
N LEU A 176 12.55 -2.20 -21.55
CA LEU A 176 11.72 -2.85 -22.58
C LEU A 176 12.56 -3.58 -23.63
N LEU A 177 13.73 -3.03 -23.98
CA LEU A 177 14.64 -3.64 -24.95
C LEU A 177 15.49 -4.78 -24.37
N THR A 178 15.73 -4.78 -23.05
CA THR A 178 16.67 -5.71 -22.41
C THR A 178 16.02 -6.78 -21.54
N PHE A 179 14.79 -6.58 -21.07
CA PHE A 179 14.11 -7.53 -20.20
C PHE A 179 13.93 -8.89 -20.87
N THR A 180 14.28 -9.92 -20.11
CA THR A 180 13.93 -11.31 -20.36
C THR A 180 12.41 -11.54 -20.25
N ALA A 181 11.94 -12.73 -20.66
CA ALA A 181 10.54 -13.10 -20.52
C ALA A 181 10.08 -13.05 -19.05
N ASP A 182 10.88 -13.61 -18.14
CA ASP A 182 10.58 -13.64 -16.71
C ASP A 182 10.52 -12.23 -16.11
N GLU A 183 11.44 -11.35 -16.49
CA GLU A 183 11.41 -9.96 -16.06
C GLU A 183 10.19 -9.22 -16.60
N ARG A 184 9.78 -9.48 -17.86
CA ARG A 184 8.54 -8.91 -18.40
C ARG A 184 7.32 -9.39 -17.62
N GLU A 185 7.29 -10.63 -17.15
CA GLU A 185 6.19 -11.16 -16.34
C GLU A 185 6.14 -10.54 -14.93
N ALA A 186 7.31 -10.26 -14.35
CA ALA A 186 7.44 -9.67 -13.02
C ALA A 186 7.08 -8.16 -12.95
N HIS A 187 6.89 -7.50 -14.10
CA HIS A 187 6.63 -6.08 -14.19
C HIS A 187 5.35 -5.76 -14.97
N ILE A 188 4.82 -4.55 -14.76
CA ILE A 188 3.75 -3.97 -15.57
C ILE A 188 4.21 -2.67 -16.20
N LEU A 189 3.58 -2.31 -17.32
CA LEU A 189 3.69 -0.98 -17.91
C LEU A 189 2.46 -0.16 -17.49
N MET A 190 2.67 1.05 -16.99
CA MET A 190 1.62 1.96 -16.60
C MET A 190 1.83 3.31 -17.28
N GLN A 191 0.73 3.94 -17.69
CA GLN A 191 0.72 5.32 -18.14
C GLN A 191 1.23 6.22 -17.01
N LYS A 192 2.20 7.10 -17.32
CA LYS A 192 2.65 8.12 -16.38
C LYS A 192 1.56 9.17 -16.25
N LEU A 193 1.15 9.44 -15.02
CA LEU A 193 0.21 10.51 -14.71
C LEU A 193 0.93 11.85 -14.70
N ASN A 194 0.29 12.87 -15.27
CA ASN A 194 0.76 14.26 -15.30
C ASN A 194 -0.15 15.12 -14.42
N PRO A 195 0.01 15.07 -13.08
CA PRO A 195 -0.80 15.86 -12.15
C PRO A 195 -0.54 17.36 -12.32
N MET A 196 -1.48 18.17 -11.84
CA MET A 196 -1.34 19.62 -11.82
C MET A 196 -0.10 20.03 -11.00
N ILE A 197 0.67 20.97 -11.54
CA ILE A 197 1.82 21.55 -10.87
C ILE A 197 1.36 22.76 -10.06
N VAL A 198 1.70 22.77 -8.78
CA VAL A 198 1.41 23.88 -7.86
C VAL A 198 2.71 24.36 -7.22
N LYS A 199 2.82 25.67 -6.97
CA LYS A 199 3.95 26.22 -6.22
C LYS A 199 3.65 26.13 -4.73
N ASN A 200 4.55 25.51 -3.97
CA ASN A 200 4.41 25.37 -2.53
C ASN A 200 5.79 25.34 -1.84
N TYR A 201 5.79 25.42 -0.52
CA TYR A 201 6.98 25.22 0.31
C TYR A 201 7.04 23.79 0.83
N MET A 202 8.17 23.13 0.62
CA MET A 202 8.50 21.86 1.25
C MET A 202 9.35 22.12 2.49
N ILE A 203 8.82 21.75 3.66
CA ILE A 203 9.49 21.93 4.94
C ILE A 203 9.89 20.56 5.48
N ARG A 204 11.13 20.44 5.95
CA ARG A 204 11.65 19.25 6.63
C ARG A 204 12.41 19.67 7.86
N SER A 205 12.38 18.81 8.89
CA SER A 205 13.15 19.06 10.11
C SER A 205 14.63 19.24 9.80
N LEU A 206 15.25 20.25 10.40
CA LEU A 206 16.68 20.56 10.27
C LEU A 206 17.16 20.86 8.84
N LYS A 207 16.24 21.23 7.93
CA LYS A 207 16.57 21.68 6.57
C LYS A 207 15.88 23.01 6.28
N GLU A 208 16.53 23.84 5.48
CA GLU A 208 15.92 25.07 4.98
C GLU A 208 14.66 24.76 4.16
N PRO A 209 13.58 25.57 4.30
CA PRO A 209 12.39 25.43 3.46
C PRO A 209 12.72 25.55 1.98
N VAL A 210 12.20 24.64 1.17
CA VAL A 210 12.39 24.63 -0.29
C VAL A 210 11.12 25.14 -0.96
N PHE A 211 11.18 26.31 -1.57
CA PHE A 211 10.12 26.78 -2.46
C PHE A 211 10.32 26.20 -3.86
N GLY A 212 9.25 25.70 -4.47
CA GLY A 212 9.34 25.16 -5.82
C GLY A 212 8.03 24.67 -6.39
N GLU A 213 8.13 24.10 -7.58
CA GLU A 213 7.04 23.42 -8.26
C GLU A 213 6.85 22.01 -7.71
N MET A 214 5.61 21.70 -7.35
CA MET A 214 5.26 20.50 -6.61
C MET A 214 4.10 19.78 -7.31
N THR A 215 4.03 18.47 -7.07
CA THR A 215 2.92 17.62 -7.48
C THR A 215 2.43 16.83 -6.27
N THR A 216 1.14 16.59 -6.22
CA THR A 216 0.46 16.02 -5.06
C THR A 216 -0.22 14.72 -5.43
N GLU A 217 -0.31 13.79 -4.49
CA GLU A 217 -1.03 12.54 -4.62
C GLU A 217 -1.97 12.33 -3.42
N LEU A 218 -3.24 12.11 -3.72
CA LEU A 218 -4.31 11.91 -2.75
C LEU A 218 -4.58 10.42 -2.56
N GLY A 219 -4.42 9.94 -1.33
CA GLY A 219 -4.86 8.65 -0.86
C GLY A 219 -6.17 8.76 -0.08
N ILE A 220 -7.09 7.83 -0.32
CA ILE A 220 -8.37 7.73 0.38
C ILE A 220 -8.41 6.43 1.16
N PHE A 221 -8.70 6.49 2.46
CA PHE A 221 -8.78 5.31 3.30
C PHE A 221 -10.18 4.68 3.24
N GLY A 222 -10.22 3.39 2.91
CA GLY A 222 -11.41 2.54 2.97
C GLY A 222 -11.26 1.44 4.01
N PHE A 223 -12.34 1.14 4.73
CA PHE A 223 -12.40 0.08 5.73
C PHE A 223 -13.51 -0.89 5.37
N LEU A 224 -13.15 -2.16 5.18
CA LEU A 224 -14.06 -3.24 4.88
C LEU A 224 -13.96 -4.32 5.98
N LEU A 225 -15.09 -4.65 6.59
CA LEU A 225 -15.24 -5.77 7.50
C LEU A 225 -16.37 -6.66 6.99
N GLY A 226 -16.07 -7.94 6.80
CA GLY A 226 -17.03 -8.93 6.36
C GLY A 226 -16.57 -10.34 6.69
N ASP A 227 -17.43 -11.32 6.41
CA ASP A 227 -17.10 -12.73 6.50
C ASP A 227 -16.98 -13.30 5.09
N SER A 228 -15.77 -13.75 4.75
CA SER A 228 -15.50 -14.28 3.41
C SER A 228 -16.11 -15.65 3.15
N ARG A 229 -16.61 -16.35 4.17
CA ARG A 229 -17.23 -17.68 4.02
C ARG A 229 -18.64 -17.59 3.46
N ASP A 230 -19.42 -16.64 3.94
CA ASP A 230 -20.78 -16.37 3.49
C ASP A 230 -20.89 -15.10 2.64
N LYS A 231 -19.77 -14.40 2.43
CA LYS A 231 -19.64 -13.16 1.65
C LYS A 231 -20.45 -12.00 2.23
N THR A 232 -20.77 -12.05 3.52
CA THR A 232 -21.47 -10.94 4.18
C THR A 232 -20.52 -9.76 4.40
N VAL A 233 -21.03 -8.55 4.19
CA VAL A 233 -20.33 -7.30 4.50
C VAL A 233 -21.00 -6.67 5.71
N ALA A 234 -20.29 -6.63 6.84
CA ALA A 234 -20.78 -6.03 8.09
C ALA A 234 -20.47 -4.52 8.15
N TYR A 235 -19.37 -4.09 7.55
CA TYR A 235 -18.96 -2.69 7.50
C TYR A 235 -18.22 -2.40 6.19
N ASN A 236 -18.62 -1.34 5.50
CA ASN A 236 -17.89 -0.79 4.36
C ASN A 236 -17.99 0.73 4.44
N VAL A 237 -16.90 1.40 4.79
CA VAL A 237 -16.88 2.86 4.95
C VAL A 237 -15.61 3.45 4.37
N GLN A 238 -15.73 4.63 3.79
CA GLN A 238 -14.59 5.51 3.54
C GLN A 238 -14.43 6.44 4.75
N LYS A 239 -13.25 6.48 5.37
CA LYS A 239 -12.96 7.37 6.50
C LYS A 239 -11.55 7.94 6.45
N GLY A 240 -11.46 9.24 6.23
CA GLY A 240 -10.20 9.95 6.20
C GLY A 240 -9.49 9.88 4.86
N HIS A 241 -8.40 10.62 4.78
CA HIS A 241 -7.57 10.75 3.60
C HIS A 241 -6.12 10.96 4.04
N PHE A 242 -5.24 10.84 3.06
CA PHE A 242 -3.82 11.09 3.17
C PHE A 242 -3.39 11.85 1.94
N MET A 243 -2.57 12.89 2.07
CA MET A 243 -2.02 13.59 0.92
C MET A 243 -0.51 13.67 1.06
N ARG A 244 0.19 13.34 -0.03
CA ARG A 244 1.64 13.47 -0.12
C ARG A 244 1.99 14.41 -1.26
N THR A 245 3.03 15.19 -1.04
CA THR A 245 3.51 16.18 -1.99
C THR A 245 5.00 16.01 -2.21
N LYS A 246 5.43 16.10 -3.46
CA LYS A 246 6.84 16.00 -3.88
C LYS A 246 7.16 17.10 -4.88
N LEU A 247 8.44 17.39 -5.05
CA LEU A 247 8.90 18.24 -6.15
C LEU A 247 8.46 17.65 -7.49
N ALA A 248 7.98 18.49 -8.40
CA ALA A 248 7.51 18.06 -9.72
C ALA A 248 8.59 17.37 -10.56
N SER A 249 9.86 17.73 -10.32
CA SER A 249 11.04 17.12 -10.95
C SER A 249 11.39 15.72 -10.43
N VAL A 250 10.76 15.27 -9.34
CA VAL A 250 11.10 14.01 -8.68
C VAL A 250 10.10 12.91 -9.03
N ASN A 251 10.59 11.80 -9.54
CA ASN A 251 9.76 10.68 -9.97
C ASN A 251 9.13 9.90 -8.79
N GLU A 252 9.85 9.70 -7.69
CA GLU A 252 9.38 8.93 -6.53
C GLU A 252 8.87 9.83 -5.39
N GLY A 253 7.73 9.47 -4.79
CA GLY A 253 7.02 10.31 -3.81
C GLY A 253 7.02 9.78 -2.38
N GLY A 254 7.85 8.80 -2.04
CA GLY A 254 7.83 8.17 -0.72
C GLY A 254 8.23 9.14 0.39
N VAL A 255 7.38 9.27 1.40
CA VAL A 255 7.67 10.11 2.58
C VAL A 255 8.77 9.44 3.43
N SER A 256 8.71 8.12 3.61
CA SER A 256 9.67 7.35 4.40
C SER A 256 11.10 7.36 3.82
N ILE A 257 11.22 7.44 2.50
CA ILE A 257 12.52 7.55 1.79
C ILE A 257 12.98 9.01 1.63
N GLY A 258 12.22 9.97 2.16
CA GLY A 258 12.60 11.38 2.20
C GLY A 258 12.38 12.18 0.91
N THR A 259 11.69 11.63 -0.10
CA THR A 259 11.41 12.34 -1.35
C THR A 259 10.10 13.13 -1.32
N GLY A 260 9.11 12.67 -0.55
CA GLY A 260 7.83 13.35 -0.33
C GLY A 260 7.69 13.96 1.07
N VAL A 261 6.72 14.87 1.24
CA VAL A 261 6.24 15.39 2.52
C VAL A 261 4.74 15.15 2.67
N PHE A 262 4.24 15.17 3.91
CA PHE A 262 2.81 15.16 4.17
C PHE A 262 2.18 16.50 3.80
N ASP A 263 0.93 16.44 3.34
CA ASP A 263 0.17 17.60 2.92
C ASP A 263 -1.32 17.42 3.29
N SER A 264 -2.15 18.43 3.01
CA SER A 264 -3.60 18.39 3.19
C SER A 264 -4.32 19.01 2.00
N PRO A 265 -5.45 18.43 1.55
CA PRO A 265 -6.17 18.95 0.42
C PRO A 265 -6.85 20.26 0.75
N TYR A 266 -6.68 21.26 -0.11
CA TYR A 266 -7.47 22.48 -0.11
C TYR A 266 -8.53 22.39 -1.21
N LEU A 267 -9.81 22.31 -0.83
CA LEU A 267 -10.91 22.20 -1.76
C LEU A 267 -11.19 23.57 -2.40
N ILE A 268 -11.01 23.65 -3.71
CA ILE A 268 -11.37 24.82 -4.51
C ILE A 268 -12.79 24.66 -5.06
N PRO A 269 -13.62 25.72 -5.08
CA PRO A 269 -14.90 25.69 -5.77
C PRO A 269 -14.70 25.37 -7.25
N ILE A 270 -15.60 24.58 -7.83
CA ILE A 270 -15.65 24.39 -9.28
C ILE A 270 -16.17 25.70 -9.88
N PRO A 271 -15.43 26.34 -10.81
CA PRO A 271 -15.86 27.58 -11.46
C PRO A 271 -17.09 27.38 -12.36
#